data_AF-A0A7V3HKM5-F1
#
_entry.id   AF-A0A7V3HKM5-F1
#
_cell.length_a   1.000
_cell.length_b   1.000
_cell.length_c   1.000
_cell.angle_alpha   90.00
_cell.angle_beta   90.00
_cell.angle_gamma   90.00
#
_symmetry.space_group_name_H-M   'P 1'
#
loop_
_entity.id
_entity.type
_entity.pdbx_description
1 polymer ?
#
loop_
_entity_poly.entity_id
_entity_poly.type
_entity_poly.pdbx_seq_one_letter_code
_entity_poly.pdbx_strand_id
1 'polypeptide(L)'
;MIHHLSHLKAIGLFLLPSAFLILMAMALAYSDSLELAAASPLAQATPTCPPSHAGCPQPRIHGYQPSRYEMRSTFNDAASNSLGHKGPTYDKINRGLPPNMTQEIVSSLRPIPHIILRGMAWQESHWLQFAEGMNDSDGKYACTLIGYYTPTQSCGYGLMQITSCMSDGCGWFAPIRVAGELTYNLGTGTNFLIKKWNEVPFIGNNDHTVAEQWYYAVAAYNSWKEVNDPNSSAFDPNRPPYGEGKYSTFRYPYQEKVWGWMAHPEIAQAGWHWLWRPARIAAIPRGIFGLSSSGDWRPPSYTPKPVFHLLPNIHVANGVGPTIVLRNTTSQTLAADVVLYNEDHSFNTWWLGAPEPPYPYPYIRLSPYESRALRVAKAFNSDETFNGYACISASEGVEVTLQLPPYPHKVFLPLALKNYSGNCYNEVQNGGFEEFVDGKPRYWTVSSTDGYPLADGNWFASGHYGAYMGGYDYANDVLRQYIYIPNDALSANLTFFWYMQSQEPTHYPAYDFLYIRLRDLGGNLVATLDTLSNQSTRGIWQTAMYDLSPYAGQSLRLSFEAETDVSNPTSFFVDDVSLWICKP
;
A
#
# COMPACT_ATOMS: atom_id res chain seq x y z
N MET A 1 -51.53 4.91 -52.51
CA MET A 1 -52.07 6.18 -53.05
C MET A 1 -51.37 7.29 -52.30
N ILE A 2 -50.30 7.88 -52.86
CA ILE A 2 -50.34 9.14 -53.63
C ILE A 2 -50.73 10.28 -52.65
N HIS A 3 -49.88 11.23 -52.20
CA HIS A 3 -48.96 12.09 -52.95
C HIS A 3 -47.89 12.80 -52.06
N HIS A 4 -46.64 12.75 -52.54
CA HIS A 4 -45.69 13.85 -52.77
C HIS A 4 -45.13 14.75 -51.64
N LEU A 5 -43.86 14.50 -51.30
CA LEU A 5 -42.82 15.52 -51.27
C LEU A 5 -42.10 15.57 -52.64
N SER A 6 -41.92 16.78 -53.20
CA SER A 6 -41.06 17.04 -54.36
C SER A 6 -40.28 18.36 -54.15
N HIS A 7 -39.02 18.20 -53.77
CA HIS A 7 -37.80 18.86 -54.26
C HIS A 7 -37.79 20.29 -54.88
N LEU A 8 -36.93 21.13 -54.26
CA LEU A 8 -35.77 21.87 -54.82
C LEU A 8 -35.94 23.18 -55.62
N LYS A 9 -35.40 24.28 -55.05
CA LYS A 9 -34.33 25.22 -55.56
C LYS A 9 -34.60 26.65 -55.07
N ALA A 10 -33.80 27.22 -54.16
CA ALA A 10 -32.49 27.88 -54.35
C ALA A 10 -32.59 29.35 -54.78
N ILE A 11 -31.90 30.23 -54.02
CA ILE A 11 -31.40 31.62 -54.24
C ILE A 11 -31.58 32.38 -52.90
N GLY A 12 -30.54 32.56 -52.08
CA GLY A 12 -29.66 33.74 -52.08
C GLY A 12 -29.96 34.59 -50.82
N LEU A 13 -29.17 34.50 -49.75
CA LEU A 13 -28.00 35.33 -49.42
C LEU A 13 -28.37 36.62 -48.65
N PHE A 14 -27.65 36.85 -47.55
CA PHE A 14 -27.56 38.06 -46.71
C PHE A 14 -28.74 38.39 -45.76
N LEU A 15 -28.52 38.19 -44.45
CA LEU A 15 -28.84 39.12 -43.35
C LEU A 15 -28.63 38.44 -41.97
N LEU A 16 -27.38 38.04 -41.66
CA LEU A 16 -27.00 37.64 -40.30
C LEU A 16 -25.64 38.18 -39.79
N PRO A 17 -25.14 39.38 -40.21
CA PRO A 17 -24.13 40.08 -39.42
C PRO A 17 -24.69 41.27 -38.60
N SER A 18 -25.98 41.57 -38.68
CA SER A 18 -26.54 42.81 -38.11
C SER A 18 -26.92 42.72 -36.63
N ALA A 19 -27.11 41.52 -36.07
CA ALA A 19 -27.51 41.35 -34.67
C ALA A 19 -26.31 41.36 -33.70
N PHE A 20 -25.12 40.98 -34.16
CA PHE A 20 -23.92 40.90 -33.33
C PHE A 20 -23.24 42.27 -33.12
N LEU A 21 -23.35 43.17 -34.10
CA LEU A 21 -22.81 44.54 -34.01
C LEU A 21 -23.66 45.47 -33.12
N ILE A 22 -24.96 45.20 -32.95
CA ILE A 22 -25.82 46.02 -32.09
C ILE A 22 -25.63 45.67 -30.60
N LEU A 23 -25.39 44.39 -30.26
CA LEU A 23 -25.05 44.00 -28.88
C LEU A 23 -23.67 44.52 -28.46
N MET A 24 -22.71 44.59 -29.38
CA MET A 24 -21.36 45.10 -29.10
C MET A 24 -21.34 46.63 -28.98
N ALA A 25 -22.20 47.34 -29.72
CA ALA A 25 -22.36 48.79 -29.58
C ALA A 25 -23.10 49.21 -28.29
N MET A 26 -24.03 48.39 -27.77
CA MET A 26 -24.65 48.63 -26.46
C MET A 26 -23.70 48.32 -25.29
N ALA A 27 -22.77 47.38 -25.46
CA ALA A 27 -21.74 47.10 -24.47
C ALA A 27 -20.65 48.20 -24.40
N LEU A 28 -20.37 48.87 -25.52
CA LEU A 28 -19.39 49.97 -25.59
C LEU A 28 -19.98 51.36 -25.27
N ALA A 29 -21.31 51.50 -25.23
CA ALA A 29 -21.97 52.73 -24.79
C ALA A 29 -22.25 52.78 -23.27
N TYR A 30 -21.99 51.69 -22.55
CA TYR A 30 -22.12 51.60 -21.09
C TYR A 30 -20.77 51.71 -20.34
N SER A 31 -19.66 51.87 -21.06
CA SER A 31 -18.32 52.00 -20.46
C SER A 31 -17.87 53.44 -20.23
N ASP A 32 -18.56 54.44 -20.78
CA ASP A 32 -18.15 55.85 -20.74
C ASP A 32 -19.21 56.74 -20.06
N SER A 33 -19.43 56.55 -18.75
CA SER A 33 -19.80 57.63 -17.82
C SER A 33 -20.22 57.05 -16.48
N LEU A 34 -19.27 56.86 -15.55
CA LEU A 34 -19.48 56.95 -14.10
C LEU A 34 -18.09 57.10 -13.45
N GLU A 35 -17.44 58.23 -13.72
CA GLU A 35 -16.46 58.78 -12.76
C GLU A 35 -17.25 59.28 -11.55
N LEU A 36 -17.41 58.42 -10.55
CA LEU A 36 -17.82 58.83 -9.22
C LEU A 36 -16.91 58.13 -8.22
N ALA A 37 -15.95 58.92 -7.69
CA ALA A 37 -15.09 58.64 -6.55
C ALA A 37 -14.73 57.16 -6.34
N ALA A 38 -13.62 56.72 -6.95
CA ALA A 38 -12.93 55.53 -6.51
C ALA A 38 -12.49 55.73 -5.05
N ALA A 39 -13.31 55.30 -4.10
CA ALA A 39 -12.78 54.81 -2.85
C ALA A 39 -11.78 53.72 -3.25
N SER A 40 -10.51 53.87 -2.85
CA SER A 40 -9.52 52.80 -2.92
C SER A 40 -10.22 51.49 -2.57
N PRO A 41 -10.03 50.38 -3.30
CA PRO A 41 -10.55 49.10 -2.82
C PRO A 41 -9.99 48.98 -1.41
N LEU A 42 -10.86 48.97 -0.39
CA LEU A 42 -10.48 48.63 0.96
C LEU A 42 -9.63 47.38 0.79
N ALA A 43 -8.33 47.47 1.09
CA ALA A 43 -7.44 46.33 1.01
C ALA A 43 -8.15 45.24 1.79
N GLN A 44 -8.66 44.25 1.06
CA GLN A 44 -9.45 43.19 1.67
C GLN A 44 -8.46 42.54 2.62
N ALA A 45 -8.67 42.74 3.93
CA ALA A 45 -7.70 42.34 4.93
C ALA A 45 -7.39 40.88 4.65
N THR A 46 -6.12 40.57 4.37
CA THR A 46 -5.67 39.19 4.22
C THR A 46 -6.24 38.42 5.41
N PRO A 47 -7.02 37.34 5.19
CA PRO A 47 -7.67 36.64 6.28
C PRO A 47 -6.62 36.29 7.33
N THR A 48 -6.73 36.90 8.51
CA THR A 48 -5.76 36.70 9.59
C THR A 48 -6.20 35.52 10.43
N CYS A 49 -5.32 34.55 10.61
CA CYS A 49 -5.60 33.45 11.52
C CYS A 49 -5.71 33.92 12.97
N PRO A 50 -6.54 33.27 13.79
CA PRO A 50 -6.49 33.44 15.23
C PRO A 50 -5.06 33.19 15.75
N PRO A 51 -4.64 33.86 16.83
CA PRO A 51 -3.37 33.57 17.48
C PRO A 51 -3.23 32.08 17.78
N SER A 52 -2.01 31.56 17.66
CA SER A 52 -1.72 30.20 18.11
C SER A 52 -1.98 30.03 19.60
N HIS A 53 -2.18 28.80 20.04
CA HIS A 53 -2.26 28.50 21.48
C HIS A 53 -1.01 29.01 22.21
N ALA A 54 -1.19 29.45 23.46
CA ALA A 54 -0.08 29.92 24.28
C ALA A 54 1.01 28.83 24.37
N GLY A 55 2.27 29.22 24.09
CA GLY A 55 3.42 28.31 24.07
C GLY A 55 3.76 27.74 22.68
N CYS A 56 2.88 27.89 21.68
CA CYS A 56 3.18 27.50 20.30
C CYS A 56 4.11 28.54 19.62
N PRO A 57 5.31 28.16 19.16
CA PRO A 57 6.33 29.11 18.71
C PRO A 57 6.05 29.78 17.36
N GLN A 58 5.25 29.15 16.50
CA GLN A 58 4.94 29.67 15.16
C GLN A 58 3.47 30.13 15.10
N PRO A 59 3.19 31.21 14.34
CA PRO A 59 1.82 31.61 14.08
C PRO A 59 1.09 30.58 13.21
N ARG A 60 -0.23 30.51 13.34
CA ARG A 60 -1.08 29.87 12.33
C ARG A 60 -1.02 30.71 11.05
N ILE A 61 -0.78 30.06 9.92
CA ILE A 61 -0.74 30.69 8.60
C ILE A 61 -2.01 30.32 7.84
N HIS A 62 -2.61 31.31 7.18
CA HIS A 62 -3.77 31.10 6.33
C HIS A 62 -3.33 30.55 4.97
N GLY A 63 -3.86 29.40 4.57
CA GLY A 63 -3.46 28.71 3.36
C GLY A 63 -4.57 27.86 2.77
N TYR A 64 -4.36 27.40 1.53
CA TYR A 64 -5.31 26.55 0.80
C TYR A 64 -5.02 25.08 1.08
N GLN A 65 -6.05 24.35 1.53
CA GLN A 65 -6.02 22.89 1.60
C GLN A 65 -6.46 22.32 0.25
N PRO A 66 -5.56 21.68 -0.53
CA PRO A 66 -5.93 21.00 -1.76
C PRO A 66 -6.80 19.77 -1.47
N SER A 67 -7.36 19.18 -2.52
CA SER A 67 -8.00 17.87 -2.37
C SER A 67 -6.97 16.81 -1.98
N ARG A 68 -7.33 15.93 -1.04
CA ARG A 68 -6.48 14.82 -0.63
C ARG A 68 -6.17 13.90 -1.80
N TYR A 69 -7.11 13.79 -2.75
CA TYR A 69 -6.90 13.02 -3.97
C TYR A 69 -5.75 13.55 -4.83
N GLU A 70 -5.62 14.88 -4.99
CA GLU A 70 -4.51 15.51 -5.71
C GLU A 70 -3.17 15.39 -4.95
N MET A 71 -3.22 15.29 -3.61
CA MET A 71 -2.03 15.16 -2.77
C MET A 71 -1.27 13.85 -2.95
N ARG A 72 -1.84 12.80 -3.55
CA ARG A 72 -1.16 11.49 -3.76
C ARG A 72 0.20 11.64 -4.43
N SER A 73 0.25 12.45 -5.48
CA SER A 73 1.50 12.78 -6.21
C SER A 73 2.54 13.46 -5.31
N THR A 74 2.10 14.31 -4.37
CA THR A 74 2.97 15.01 -3.43
C THR A 74 3.65 14.04 -2.45
N PHE A 75 2.97 12.96 -2.06
CA PHE A 75 3.59 11.88 -1.28
C PHE A 75 4.65 11.12 -2.09
N ASN A 76 4.39 10.85 -3.36
CA ASN A 76 5.36 10.21 -4.25
C ASN A 76 6.60 11.11 -4.42
N ASP A 77 6.39 12.42 -4.53
CA ASP A 77 7.47 13.39 -4.63
C ASP A 77 8.29 13.48 -3.34
N ALA A 78 7.64 13.49 -2.18
CA ALA A 78 8.32 13.46 -0.90
C ALA A 78 9.13 12.18 -0.71
N ALA A 79 8.55 11.03 -1.09
CA ALA A 79 9.16 9.71 -0.95
C ALA A 79 10.35 9.49 -1.89
N SER A 80 10.36 10.14 -3.05
CA SER A 80 11.44 10.08 -4.04
C SER A 80 12.42 11.25 -3.96
N ASN A 81 12.24 12.15 -2.96
CA ASN A 81 13.04 13.35 -2.77
C ASN A 81 13.04 14.29 -4.00
N SER A 82 11.89 14.43 -4.66
CA SER A 82 11.70 15.27 -5.87
C SER A 82 10.94 16.57 -5.60
N LEU A 83 10.59 16.89 -4.34
CA LEU A 83 9.92 18.15 -3.96
C LEU A 83 10.70 19.42 -4.38
N GLY A 84 12.01 19.31 -4.59
CA GLY A 84 12.88 20.44 -4.91
C GLY A 84 12.84 21.52 -3.82
N HIS A 85 12.76 22.80 -4.21
CA HIS A 85 12.71 23.93 -3.27
C HIS A 85 11.41 23.97 -2.43
N LYS A 86 10.39 23.18 -2.79
CA LYS A 86 9.13 23.06 -2.03
C LYS A 86 9.27 22.20 -0.77
N GLY A 87 10.36 21.45 -0.63
CA GLY A 87 10.74 20.70 0.57
C GLY A 87 12.06 21.18 1.19
N PRO A 88 12.41 20.74 2.40
CA PRO A 88 13.75 20.89 2.94
C PRO A 88 14.73 19.92 2.27
N THR A 89 16.03 20.14 2.44
CA THR A 89 17.04 19.15 2.07
C THR A 89 16.98 17.95 3.01
N TYR A 90 17.01 16.74 2.46
CA TYR A 90 17.04 15.52 3.26
C TYR A 90 18.46 15.16 3.69
N ASP A 91 18.56 14.56 4.87
CA ASP A 91 19.74 13.87 5.33
C ASP A 91 20.01 12.65 4.44
N LYS A 92 21.26 12.15 4.48
CA LYS A 92 21.55 10.83 3.91
C LYS A 92 20.88 9.74 4.75
N ILE A 93 20.45 8.68 4.09
CA ILE A 93 19.83 7.51 4.72
C ILE A 93 20.82 6.34 4.77
N ASN A 94 20.89 5.67 5.91
CA ASN A 94 21.71 4.49 6.11
C ASN A 94 21.13 3.30 5.33
N ARG A 95 22.00 2.52 4.69
CA ARG A 95 21.66 1.28 3.99
C ARG A 95 22.64 0.17 4.31
N GLY A 96 22.12 -1.04 4.44
CA GLY A 96 22.94 -2.21 4.74
C GLY A 96 23.28 -2.28 6.23
N LEU A 97 24.02 -3.33 6.59
CA LEU A 97 24.37 -3.64 7.97
C LEU A 97 25.86 -3.36 8.25
N PRO A 98 26.24 -3.00 9.49
CA PRO A 98 27.64 -2.90 9.88
C PRO A 98 28.40 -4.23 9.66
N PRO A 99 29.70 -4.21 9.31
CA PRO A 99 30.54 -3.03 9.10
C PRO A 99 30.41 -2.39 7.70
N ASN A 100 29.65 -3.00 6.79
CA ASN A 100 29.53 -2.59 5.38
C ASN A 100 28.38 -1.62 5.11
N MET A 101 27.93 -0.90 6.15
CA MET A 101 26.84 0.06 6.02
C MET A 101 27.29 1.23 5.13
N THR A 102 26.39 1.68 4.28
CA THR A 102 26.59 2.83 3.40
C THR A 102 25.54 3.90 3.69
N GLN A 103 25.79 5.11 3.19
CA GLN A 103 24.84 6.20 3.23
C GLN A 103 24.55 6.68 1.82
N GLU A 104 23.28 6.84 1.49
CA GLU A 104 22.84 7.33 0.19
C GLU A 104 21.81 8.45 0.34
N ILE A 105 21.48 9.11 -0.76
CA ILE A 105 20.41 10.09 -0.82
C ILE A 105 19.19 9.37 -1.37
N VAL A 106 18.03 9.53 -0.72
CA VAL A 106 16.75 9.06 -1.24
C VAL A 106 16.53 9.63 -2.64
N SER A 107 16.06 8.80 -3.59
CA SER A 107 15.91 9.19 -4.99
C SER A 107 14.73 8.48 -5.65
N SER A 108 14.39 8.84 -6.90
CA SER A 108 13.36 8.14 -7.67
C SER A 108 13.72 6.70 -8.04
N LEU A 109 15.02 6.35 -8.07
CA LEU A 109 15.48 4.98 -8.31
C LEU A 109 15.37 4.11 -7.06
N ARG A 110 15.60 4.71 -5.88
CA ARG A 110 15.49 4.07 -4.56
C ARG A 110 14.68 4.99 -3.64
N PRO A 111 13.34 5.00 -3.79
CA PRO A 111 12.49 5.85 -2.99
C PRO A 111 12.15 5.19 -1.66
N ILE A 112 11.73 6.00 -0.69
CA ILE A 112 10.99 5.50 0.48
C ILE A 112 9.64 4.94 -0.02
N PRO A 113 9.07 3.87 0.55
CA PRO A 113 7.72 3.43 0.24
C PRO A 113 6.72 4.54 0.60
N HIS A 114 6.17 5.21 -0.42
CA HIS A 114 5.29 6.37 -0.27
C HIS A 114 4.05 6.05 0.60
N ILE A 115 3.63 4.78 0.64
CA ILE A 115 2.53 4.30 1.45
C ILE A 115 2.76 4.47 2.95
N ILE A 116 4.02 4.41 3.42
CA ILE A 116 4.38 4.68 4.82
C ILE A 116 4.06 6.14 5.15
N LEU A 117 4.45 7.07 4.28
CA LEU A 117 4.16 8.49 4.46
C LEU A 117 2.66 8.78 4.44
N ARG A 118 1.92 8.10 3.54
CA ARG A 118 0.46 8.18 3.45
C ARG A 118 -0.22 7.72 4.74
N GLY A 119 0.13 6.55 5.26
CA GLY A 119 -0.42 6.02 6.51
C GLY A 119 -0.08 6.89 7.72
N MET A 120 1.15 7.41 7.79
CA MET A 120 1.58 8.33 8.85
C MET A 120 0.82 9.66 8.79
N ALA A 121 0.82 10.34 7.64
CA ALA A 121 0.09 11.60 7.49
C ALA A 121 -1.41 11.44 7.77
N TRP A 122 -1.98 10.26 7.48
CA TRP A 122 -3.35 9.96 7.84
C TRP A 122 -3.51 9.90 9.37
N GLN A 123 -2.66 9.13 10.04
CA GLN A 123 -2.64 9.05 11.50
C GLN A 123 -2.38 10.40 12.19
N GLU A 124 -1.57 11.27 11.59
CA GLU A 124 -1.21 12.56 12.16
C GLU A 124 -2.31 13.62 12.01
N SER A 125 -2.90 13.74 10.81
CA SER A 125 -3.76 14.88 10.49
C SER A 125 -4.89 14.58 9.52
N HIS A 126 -5.09 13.31 9.14
CA HIS A 126 -5.93 12.93 8.02
C HIS A 126 -5.55 13.69 6.75
N TRP A 127 -4.25 13.88 6.48
CA TRP A 127 -3.71 14.62 5.34
C TRP A 127 -4.00 16.14 5.31
N LEU A 128 -4.32 16.76 6.45
CA LEU A 128 -4.66 18.17 6.52
C LEU A 128 -3.49 19.04 6.97
N GLN A 129 -3.12 20.01 6.14
CA GLN A 129 -2.23 21.11 6.53
C GLN A 129 -3.02 22.30 7.06
N PHE A 130 -4.12 22.66 6.38
CA PHE A 130 -4.95 23.81 6.72
C PHE A 130 -6.37 23.35 7.02
N ALA A 131 -6.74 23.42 8.29
CA ALA A 131 -8.04 22.97 8.78
C ALA A 131 -8.31 23.51 10.19
N GLU A 132 -9.58 23.58 10.56
CA GLU A 132 -10.00 23.81 11.95
C GLU A 132 -10.12 22.50 12.76
N GLY A 133 -10.16 21.35 12.07
CA GLY A 133 -10.14 20.03 12.70
C GLY A 133 -9.94 18.89 11.69
N MET A 134 -9.67 17.68 12.19
CA MET A 134 -9.33 16.51 11.35
C MET A 134 -10.47 16.00 10.46
N ASN A 135 -11.71 16.45 10.69
CA ASN A 135 -12.89 16.10 9.90
C ASN A 135 -13.26 17.17 8.85
N ASP A 136 -12.40 18.17 8.66
CA ASP A 136 -12.66 19.24 7.71
C ASP A 136 -12.63 18.74 6.26
N SER A 137 -13.50 19.35 5.45
CA SER A 137 -13.54 19.14 4.01
C SER A 137 -12.34 19.73 3.30
N ASP A 138 -12.04 19.17 2.14
CA ASP A 138 -10.99 19.62 1.22
C ASP A 138 -11.37 20.93 0.50
N GLY A 139 -10.42 21.45 -0.30
CA GLY A 139 -10.69 22.45 -1.33
C GLY A 139 -11.00 23.85 -0.80
N LYS A 140 -10.60 24.17 0.43
CA LYS A 140 -10.91 25.42 1.12
C LYS A 140 -9.68 26.10 1.69
N TYR A 141 -9.80 27.39 1.93
CA TYR A 141 -8.82 28.13 2.73
C TYR A 141 -9.13 27.98 4.22
N ALA A 142 -8.09 27.74 5.00
CA ALA A 142 -8.17 27.64 6.46
C ALA A 142 -6.83 28.01 7.08
N CYS A 143 -6.76 28.00 8.40
CA CYS A 143 -5.55 28.22 9.13
C CYS A 143 -4.75 26.93 9.33
N THR A 144 -3.43 27.03 9.52
CA THR A 144 -2.58 25.89 9.88
C THR A 144 -3.24 25.07 10.99
N LEU A 145 -3.40 23.78 10.74
CA LEU A 145 -3.87 22.83 11.73
C LEU A 145 -2.77 22.68 12.79
N ILE A 146 -3.10 22.95 14.06
CA ILE A 146 -2.18 22.74 15.18
C ILE A 146 -2.82 21.75 16.14
N GLY A 147 -2.25 20.54 16.22
CA GLY A 147 -2.59 19.60 17.28
C GLY A 147 -1.98 20.10 18.59
N TYR A 148 -2.84 20.48 19.53
CA TYR A 148 -2.42 20.98 20.83
C TYR A 148 -2.74 19.97 21.94
N TYR A 149 -1.71 19.54 22.67
CA TYR A 149 -1.86 18.58 23.76
C TYR A 149 -1.56 19.23 25.12
N THR A 150 -2.58 19.28 25.98
CA THR A 150 -2.43 19.58 27.41
C THR A 150 -2.20 18.27 28.18
N PRO A 151 -1.23 18.18 29.11
CA PRO A 151 -0.59 19.29 29.84
C PRO A 151 0.80 19.72 29.33
N THR A 152 1.38 19.03 28.35
CA THR A 152 2.77 19.30 27.90
C THR A 152 2.92 20.56 27.05
N GLN A 153 1.80 21.19 26.66
CA GLN A 153 1.76 22.35 25.75
C GLN A 153 2.49 22.06 24.43
N SER A 154 2.45 20.81 23.97
CA SER A 154 3.07 20.42 22.70
C SER A 154 2.19 20.87 21.54
N CYS A 155 2.81 21.49 20.52
CA CYS A 155 2.14 21.99 19.34
C CYS A 155 2.65 21.23 18.11
N GLY A 156 1.84 20.32 17.58
CA GLY A 156 2.12 19.62 16.33
C GLY A 156 1.59 20.43 15.15
N TYR A 157 2.46 20.82 14.22
CA TYR A 157 2.08 21.68 13.10
C TYR A 157 1.76 20.86 11.84
N GLY A 158 0.57 21.08 11.30
CA GLY A 158 0.18 20.73 9.94
C GLY A 158 0.14 19.24 9.64
N LEU A 159 0.37 18.92 8.37
CA LEU A 159 0.18 17.60 7.77
C LEU A 159 0.86 16.45 8.55
N MET A 160 2.11 16.65 8.95
CA MET A 160 2.94 15.65 9.63
C MET A 160 3.04 15.89 11.14
N GLN A 161 2.24 16.82 11.68
CA GLN A 161 2.19 17.22 13.09
C GLN A 161 3.58 17.46 13.70
N ILE A 162 4.41 18.25 13.02
CA ILE A 162 5.79 18.51 13.43
C ILE A 162 5.81 19.29 14.74
N THR A 163 6.42 18.73 15.78
CA THR A 163 6.54 19.37 17.11
C THR A 163 7.96 19.85 17.39
N SER A 164 8.95 19.07 16.96
CA SER A 164 10.35 19.25 17.33
C SER A 164 10.99 20.44 16.61
N CYS A 165 11.74 21.25 17.36
CA CYS A 165 12.45 22.45 16.87
C CYS A 165 11.58 23.47 16.12
N MET A 166 10.30 23.57 16.43
CA MET A 166 9.45 24.59 15.80
C MET A 166 9.80 26.02 16.24
N SER A 167 10.73 26.22 17.18
CA SER A 167 11.23 27.55 17.55
C SER A 167 12.37 28.04 16.66
N ASP A 168 13.25 27.16 16.20
CA ASP A 168 14.54 27.52 15.56
C ASP A 168 14.93 26.65 14.36
N GLY A 169 14.15 25.61 14.03
CA GLY A 169 14.35 24.76 12.86
C GLY A 169 15.45 23.70 12.98
N CYS A 170 16.00 23.48 14.19
CA CYS A 170 17.19 22.68 14.44
C CYS A 170 18.38 23.01 13.51
N GLY A 171 18.41 24.18 12.88
CA GLY A 171 19.43 24.58 11.89
C GLY A 171 19.33 23.92 10.50
N TRP A 172 18.29 23.14 10.17
CA TRP A 172 18.16 22.49 8.85
C TRP A 172 16.83 22.75 8.12
N PHE A 173 15.80 23.25 8.81
CA PHE A 173 14.55 23.67 8.18
C PHE A 173 14.07 25.02 8.68
N ALA A 174 13.08 25.60 7.99
CA ALA A 174 12.44 26.85 8.37
C ALA A 174 11.07 26.58 9.03
N PRO A 175 10.89 26.79 10.35
CA PRO A 175 9.62 26.50 11.03
C PRO A 175 8.41 27.22 10.45
N ILE A 176 8.61 28.46 9.99
CA ILE A 176 7.52 29.23 9.36
C ILE A 176 7.01 28.57 8.07
N ARG A 177 7.89 27.92 7.30
CA ARG A 177 7.50 27.15 6.11
C ARG A 177 6.79 25.86 6.49
N VAL A 178 7.18 25.20 7.58
CA VAL A 178 6.45 24.03 8.11
C VAL A 178 5.01 24.39 8.49
N ALA A 179 4.79 25.56 9.06
CA ALA A 179 3.45 26.04 9.37
C ALA A 179 2.65 26.45 8.11
N GLY A 180 3.32 27.04 7.12
CA GLY A 180 2.66 27.73 6.00
C GLY A 180 2.65 26.99 4.66
N GLU A 181 3.36 25.88 4.53
CA GLU A 181 3.52 25.19 3.24
C GLU A 181 3.34 23.68 3.41
N LEU A 182 2.30 23.12 2.79
CA LEU A 182 1.95 21.70 2.87
C LEU A 182 3.10 20.78 2.44
N THR A 183 3.72 21.08 1.29
CA THR A 183 4.82 20.27 0.75
C THR A 183 6.06 20.34 1.64
N TYR A 184 6.35 21.50 2.23
CA TYR A 184 7.49 21.69 3.10
C TYR A 184 7.29 20.98 4.44
N ASN A 185 6.06 21.02 4.96
CA ASN A 185 5.66 20.25 6.13
C ASN A 185 5.85 18.74 5.89
N LEU A 186 5.34 18.22 4.77
CA LEU A 186 5.50 16.82 4.38
C LEU A 186 6.99 16.44 4.32
N GLY A 187 7.79 17.18 3.55
CA GLY A 187 9.21 16.89 3.41
C GLY A 187 9.99 17.03 4.73
N THR A 188 9.57 17.92 5.63
CA THR A 188 10.14 18.02 6.98
C THR A 188 9.83 16.76 7.80
N GLY A 189 8.59 16.27 7.76
CA GLY A 189 8.21 15.01 8.39
C GLY A 189 8.96 13.81 7.79
N THR A 190 9.09 13.76 6.47
CA THR A 190 9.89 12.74 5.78
C THR A 190 11.35 12.77 6.24
N ASN A 191 11.98 13.94 6.36
CA ASN A 191 13.36 14.01 6.84
C ASN A 191 13.51 13.63 8.33
N PHE A 192 12.53 13.96 9.18
CA PHE A 192 12.50 13.44 10.55
C PHE A 192 12.41 11.92 10.57
N LEU A 193 11.61 11.31 9.70
CA LEU A 193 11.52 9.86 9.56
C LEU A 193 12.84 9.25 9.08
N ILE A 194 13.56 9.88 8.14
CA ILE A 194 14.92 9.49 7.71
C ILE A 194 15.89 9.53 8.90
N LYS A 195 15.86 10.59 9.71
CA LYS A 195 16.67 10.68 10.93
C LYS A 195 16.36 9.54 11.90
N LYS A 196 15.07 9.19 12.06
CA LYS A 196 14.67 8.03 12.89
C LYS A 196 15.18 6.72 12.33
N TRP A 197 15.07 6.47 11.03
CA TRP A 197 15.68 5.31 10.38
C TRP A 197 17.18 5.18 10.70
N ASN A 198 17.91 6.30 10.70
CA ASN A 198 19.35 6.30 10.99
C ASN A 198 19.70 6.04 12.47
N GLU A 199 18.74 6.22 13.39
CA GLU A 199 18.95 6.11 14.85
C GLU A 199 18.46 4.78 15.43
N VAL A 200 17.51 4.11 14.77
CA VAL A 200 16.86 2.90 15.28
C VAL A 200 17.64 1.62 14.94
N PRO A 201 17.39 0.51 15.65
CA PRO A 201 17.87 -0.82 15.27
C PRO A 201 17.47 -1.26 13.87
N PHE A 202 18.13 -2.30 13.37
CA PHE A 202 17.95 -2.77 12.00
C PHE A 202 16.85 -3.81 11.88
N ILE A 203 16.07 -3.71 10.80
CA ILE A 203 15.18 -4.77 10.34
C ILE A 203 15.72 -5.29 9.00
N GLY A 204 15.76 -6.60 8.83
CA GLY A 204 16.21 -7.23 7.58
C GLY A 204 17.61 -6.78 7.17
N ASN A 205 17.79 -6.48 5.88
CA ASN A 205 19.06 -5.99 5.35
C ASN A 205 19.22 -4.45 5.44
N ASN A 206 18.35 -3.76 6.19
CA ASN A 206 18.33 -2.31 6.31
C ASN A 206 18.25 -1.62 4.93
N ASP A 207 17.29 -2.04 4.12
CA ASP A 207 16.96 -1.46 2.82
C ASP A 207 15.72 -0.57 2.92
N HIS A 208 15.94 0.74 2.84
CA HIS A 208 14.91 1.76 2.99
C HIS A 208 13.84 1.73 1.89
N THR A 209 14.03 0.96 0.81
CA THR A 209 13.00 0.77 -0.24
C THR A 209 11.99 -0.33 0.10
N VAL A 210 12.15 -1.04 1.22
CA VAL A 210 11.31 -2.18 1.63
C VAL A 210 10.42 -1.78 2.79
N ALA A 211 9.10 -1.81 2.60
CA ALA A 211 8.13 -1.24 3.54
C ALA A 211 8.12 -1.94 4.91
N GLU A 212 8.30 -3.26 4.93
CA GLU A 212 8.37 -4.10 6.12
C GLU A 212 9.49 -3.67 7.09
N GLN A 213 10.53 -3.01 6.58
CA GLN A 213 11.70 -2.62 7.37
C GLN A 213 11.54 -1.27 8.08
N TRP A 214 10.45 -0.53 7.82
CA TRP A 214 10.20 0.78 8.42
C TRP A 214 9.57 0.75 9.81
N TYR A 215 9.15 -0.41 10.31
CA TYR A 215 8.37 -0.55 11.54
C TYR A 215 8.98 0.18 12.74
N TYR A 216 10.30 0.08 12.91
CA TYR A 216 11.02 0.77 13.99
C TYR A 216 11.11 2.28 13.80
N ALA A 217 11.42 2.76 12.59
CA ALA A 217 11.47 4.19 12.31
C ALA A 217 10.08 4.84 12.51
N VAL A 218 9.01 4.16 12.10
CA VAL A 218 7.62 4.63 12.29
C VAL A 218 7.26 4.70 13.78
N ALA A 219 7.58 3.68 14.58
CA ALA A 219 7.37 3.74 16.03
C ALA A 219 8.19 4.88 16.68
N ALA A 220 9.44 5.06 16.26
CA ALA A 220 10.33 6.11 16.76
C ALA A 220 9.90 7.54 16.38
N TYR A 221 9.16 7.70 15.28
CA TYR A 221 8.61 8.99 14.86
C TYR A 221 7.67 9.56 15.92
N ASN A 222 6.78 8.73 16.48
CA ASN A 222 5.94 9.12 17.60
C ASN A 222 6.75 9.22 18.90
N SER A 223 7.46 8.16 19.27
CA SER A 223 8.55 8.18 20.26
C SER A 223 9.14 6.78 20.46
N TRP A 224 10.44 6.71 20.72
CA TRP A 224 11.12 5.46 21.05
C TRP A 224 11.01 5.13 22.55
N LYS A 225 9.79 4.81 23.01
CA LYS A 225 9.43 4.61 24.43
C LYS A 225 8.41 3.47 24.60
N GLU A 226 8.24 3.00 25.84
CA GLU A 226 7.33 1.90 26.23
C GLU A 226 5.86 2.12 25.82
N VAL A 227 5.42 3.37 25.62
CA VAL A 227 4.05 3.65 25.10
C VAL A 227 3.80 3.04 23.72
N ASN A 228 4.87 2.77 22.95
CA ASN A 228 4.80 2.13 21.64
C ASN A 228 5.18 0.64 21.67
N ASP A 229 5.38 0.05 22.86
CA ASP A 229 5.56 -1.40 23.00
C ASP A 229 4.23 -2.12 22.67
N PRO A 230 4.15 -2.95 21.61
CA PRO A 230 2.93 -3.67 21.28
C PRO A 230 2.51 -4.69 22.36
N ASN A 231 3.39 -5.04 23.29
CA ASN A 231 3.11 -5.91 24.44
C ASN A 231 2.86 -5.13 25.74
N SER A 232 2.73 -3.80 25.69
CA SER A 232 2.36 -3.02 26.87
C SER A 232 1.03 -3.48 27.47
N SER A 233 0.94 -3.47 28.81
CA SER A 233 -0.32 -3.70 29.55
C SER A 233 -1.47 -2.77 29.14
N ALA A 234 -1.15 -1.66 28.46
CA ALA A 234 -2.13 -0.73 27.95
C ALA A 234 -3.00 -1.31 26.81
N PHE A 235 -2.53 -2.36 26.13
CA PHE A 235 -3.16 -2.92 24.94
C PHE A 235 -3.67 -4.34 25.20
N ASP A 236 -4.89 -4.63 24.75
CA ASP A 236 -5.44 -5.99 24.83
C ASP A 236 -4.65 -6.90 23.87
N PRO A 237 -4.14 -8.07 24.31
CA PRO A 237 -3.45 -8.99 23.42
C PRO A 237 -4.37 -9.59 22.33
N ASN A 238 -5.68 -9.65 22.55
CA ASN A 238 -6.67 -10.12 21.58
C ASN A 238 -7.18 -9.02 20.64
N ARG A 239 -6.69 -7.77 20.75
CA ARG A 239 -7.12 -6.68 19.87
C ARG A 239 -6.93 -7.10 18.40
N PRO A 240 -7.95 -6.95 17.53
CA PRO A 240 -7.80 -7.25 16.10
C PRO A 240 -6.73 -6.35 15.48
N PRO A 241 -6.21 -6.65 14.27
CA PRO A 241 -5.49 -5.64 13.49
C PRO A 241 -6.28 -4.32 13.42
N TYR A 242 -5.59 -3.18 13.50
CA TYR A 242 -6.26 -1.89 13.46
C TYR A 242 -7.02 -1.72 12.14
N GLY A 243 -8.27 -1.26 12.19
CA GLY A 243 -9.15 -1.18 11.02
C GLY A 243 -10.00 -2.43 10.79
N GLU A 244 -9.79 -3.52 11.54
CA GLU A 244 -10.51 -4.79 11.36
C GLU A 244 -11.33 -5.20 12.58
N GLY A 245 -12.42 -5.95 12.36
CA GLY A 245 -13.30 -6.43 13.44
C GLY A 245 -13.85 -5.27 14.30
N LYS A 246 -13.90 -5.45 15.62
CA LYS A 246 -14.34 -4.43 16.59
C LYS A 246 -13.18 -3.54 17.10
N TYR A 247 -12.24 -3.16 16.24
CA TYR A 247 -11.01 -2.45 16.65
C TYR A 247 -11.27 -1.15 17.44
N SER A 248 -12.37 -0.44 17.19
CA SER A 248 -12.67 0.84 17.86
C SER A 248 -12.83 0.73 19.38
N THR A 249 -13.02 -0.48 19.93
CA THR A 249 -13.11 -0.72 21.37
C THR A 249 -11.74 -0.85 22.04
N PHE A 250 -10.66 -0.97 21.27
CA PHE A 250 -9.32 -1.25 21.77
C PHE A 250 -8.37 -0.06 21.63
N ARG A 251 -7.30 -0.08 22.43
CA ARG A 251 -6.15 0.81 22.28
C ARG A 251 -5.08 0.13 21.44
N TYR A 252 -4.31 0.95 20.71
CA TYR A 252 -3.24 0.50 19.82
C TYR A 252 -2.01 1.38 19.96
N PRO A 253 -0.79 0.81 19.86
CA PRO A 253 0.43 1.58 19.70
C PRO A 253 0.45 2.28 18.33
N TYR A 254 1.26 3.34 18.21
CA TYR A 254 1.25 4.22 17.03
C TYR A 254 1.44 3.47 15.71
N GLN A 255 2.46 2.62 15.63
CA GLN A 255 2.81 1.88 14.43
C GLN A 255 1.74 0.88 13.99
N GLU A 256 0.98 0.27 14.91
CA GLU A 256 -0.13 -0.62 14.53
C GLU A 256 -1.28 0.16 13.88
N LYS A 257 -1.52 1.41 14.32
CA LYS A 257 -2.52 2.27 13.66
C LYS A 257 -2.07 2.66 12.25
N VAL A 258 -0.81 3.06 12.09
CA VAL A 258 -0.24 3.38 10.77
C VAL A 258 -0.34 2.18 9.83
N TRP A 259 0.03 0.97 10.28
CA TRP A 259 -0.15 -0.26 9.50
C TRP A 259 -1.61 -0.53 9.14
N GLY A 260 -2.54 -0.32 10.08
CA GLY A 260 -3.96 -0.45 9.82
C GLY A 260 -4.47 0.54 8.77
N TRP A 261 -4.06 1.81 8.83
CA TRP A 261 -4.43 2.80 7.82
C TRP A 261 -3.87 2.47 6.43
N MET A 262 -2.64 1.95 6.34
CA MET A 262 -2.10 1.50 5.06
C MET A 262 -2.93 0.33 4.48
N ALA A 263 -3.33 -0.62 5.32
CA ALA A 263 -4.14 -1.76 4.92
C ALA A 263 -5.61 -1.41 4.63
N HIS A 264 -6.14 -0.35 5.26
CA HIS A 264 -7.54 0.06 5.21
C HIS A 264 -7.66 1.57 4.94
N PRO A 265 -7.47 2.01 3.68
CA PRO A 265 -7.73 3.39 3.31
C PRO A 265 -9.16 3.81 3.70
N GLU A 266 -9.28 4.94 4.39
CA GLU A 266 -10.58 5.50 4.78
C GLU A 266 -11.27 6.12 3.55
N ILE A 267 -12.47 5.62 3.23
CA ILE A 267 -13.21 5.98 2.00
C ILE A 267 -14.16 7.17 2.27
N ALA A 268 -14.68 7.32 3.49
CA ALA A 268 -15.75 8.28 3.76
C ALA A 268 -15.29 9.74 3.67
N GLN A 269 -14.03 10.02 4.01
CA GLN A 269 -13.45 11.36 3.95
C GLN A 269 -12.71 11.63 2.63
N ALA A 270 -12.64 10.64 1.74
CA ALA A 270 -11.93 10.69 0.48
C ALA A 270 -12.79 11.11 -0.73
N GLY A 271 -14.05 11.49 -0.50
CA GLY A 271 -14.91 12.07 -1.54
C GLY A 271 -15.21 11.12 -2.70
N TRP A 272 -15.64 9.89 -2.40
CA TRP A 272 -15.93 8.79 -3.35
C TRP A 272 -14.72 8.18 -4.08
N HIS A 273 -13.51 8.68 -3.83
CA HIS A 273 -12.28 8.18 -4.43
C HIS A 273 -11.42 7.38 -3.46
N TRP A 274 -10.57 6.51 -4.00
CA TRP A 274 -9.55 5.82 -3.22
C TRP A 274 -8.29 6.69 -3.12
N LEU A 275 -7.92 7.16 -1.92
CA LEU A 275 -6.70 7.96 -1.72
C LEU A 275 -5.41 7.14 -1.86
N TRP A 276 -5.48 5.84 -1.59
CA TRP A 276 -4.44 4.88 -1.89
C TRP A 276 -5.07 3.50 -2.02
N ARG A 277 -4.41 2.63 -2.80
CA ARG A 277 -4.70 1.19 -2.82
C ARG A 277 -4.39 0.57 -1.46
N PRO A 278 -5.17 -0.42 -0.95
CA PRO A 278 -4.82 -1.14 0.27
C PRO A 278 -3.39 -1.69 0.17
N ALA A 279 -2.61 -1.54 1.23
CA ALA A 279 -1.28 -2.12 1.34
C ALA A 279 -1.15 -2.86 2.68
N ARG A 280 -1.25 -4.18 2.64
CA ARG A 280 -0.97 -5.05 3.77
C ARG A 280 0.53 -5.35 3.75
N ILE A 281 1.22 -4.82 4.75
CA ILE A 281 2.65 -5.00 4.96
C ILE A 281 2.83 -5.86 6.21
N ALA A 282 3.68 -6.88 6.14
CA ALA A 282 3.95 -7.72 7.29
C ALA A 282 4.51 -6.87 8.43
N ALA A 283 3.90 -6.95 9.60
CA ALA A 283 4.33 -6.23 10.80
C ALA A 283 5.33 -7.09 11.59
N ILE A 284 6.22 -6.46 12.34
CA ILE A 284 7.13 -7.18 13.24
C ILE A 284 6.29 -7.96 14.27
N PRO A 285 6.43 -9.30 14.34
CA PRO A 285 5.58 -10.08 15.23
C PRO A 285 5.77 -9.71 16.70
N ARG A 286 4.69 -9.72 17.48
CA ARG A 286 4.69 -9.29 18.88
C ARG A 286 5.69 -10.07 19.74
N GLY A 287 5.92 -11.34 19.42
CA GLY A 287 6.91 -12.18 20.11
C GLY A 287 8.38 -11.78 19.92
N ILE A 288 8.69 -10.86 19.00
CA ILE A 288 10.02 -10.22 18.93
C ILE A 288 10.23 -9.30 20.14
N PHE A 289 9.18 -8.62 20.58
CA PHE A 289 9.21 -7.71 21.72
C PHE A 289 9.07 -8.48 23.05
N GLY A 290 9.31 -7.82 24.20
CA GLY A 290 9.32 -8.48 25.50
C GLY A 290 10.62 -9.21 25.81
N LEU A 291 11.76 -8.54 25.65
CA LEU A 291 13.08 -9.00 26.13
C LEU A 291 13.47 -8.39 27.48
N SER A 292 12.67 -7.49 28.06
CA SER A 292 12.96 -6.90 29.38
C SER A 292 11.72 -6.66 30.23
N SER A 293 11.92 -6.79 31.54
CA SER A 293 11.05 -6.31 32.60
C SER A 293 11.39 -4.84 32.93
N SER A 294 10.35 -4.00 33.06
CA SER A 294 10.31 -2.63 33.64
C SER A 294 11.12 -1.51 32.95
N GLY A 295 10.39 -0.56 32.35
CA GLY A 295 10.77 0.86 32.22
C GLY A 295 11.56 1.29 30.97
N ASP A 296 12.36 0.40 30.39
CA ASP A 296 13.17 0.69 29.20
C ASP A 296 12.79 -0.27 28.06
N TRP A 297 11.77 0.07 27.27
CA TRP A 297 11.47 -0.64 26.03
C TRP A 297 12.65 -0.49 25.06
N ARG A 298 13.36 -1.60 24.82
CA ARG A 298 14.49 -1.69 23.90
C ARG A 298 14.27 -2.89 22.97
N PRO A 299 13.77 -2.68 21.74
CA PRO A 299 13.67 -3.78 20.79
C PRO A 299 15.08 -4.30 20.42
N PRO A 300 15.17 -5.51 19.84
CA PRO A 300 16.44 -6.09 19.43
C PRO A 300 17.26 -5.15 18.54
N SER A 301 18.59 -5.21 18.65
CA SER A 301 19.51 -4.46 17.78
C SER A 301 19.41 -4.89 16.31
N TYR A 302 18.92 -6.09 16.06
CA TYR A 302 18.63 -6.66 14.75
C TYR A 302 17.38 -7.54 14.83
N THR A 303 16.48 -7.37 13.86
CA THR A 303 15.29 -8.19 13.71
C THR A 303 15.18 -8.66 12.26
N PRO A 304 14.96 -9.97 11.99
CA PRO A 304 14.70 -10.43 10.63
C PRO A 304 13.50 -9.72 10.00
N LYS A 305 13.51 -9.52 8.68
CA LYS A 305 12.37 -8.89 7.98
C LYS A 305 11.12 -9.76 8.22
N PRO A 306 9.96 -9.15 8.53
CA PRO A 306 8.72 -9.90 8.63
C PRO A 306 8.19 -10.23 7.22
N VAL A 307 7.53 -11.38 7.07
CA VAL A 307 6.88 -11.85 5.83
C VAL A 307 5.53 -12.47 6.14
N PHE A 308 4.60 -12.44 5.17
CA PHE A 308 3.29 -13.09 5.31
C PHE A 308 3.31 -14.52 4.80
N HIS A 309 2.67 -15.43 5.52
CA HIS A 309 2.28 -16.73 5.00
C HIS A 309 0.77 -16.87 5.01
N LEU A 310 0.19 -17.28 3.88
CA LEU A 310 -1.24 -17.57 3.75
C LEU A 310 -1.46 -19.09 3.77
N LEU A 311 -2.31 -19.56 4.70
CA LEU A 311 -2.71 -20.96 4.80
C LEU A 311 -4.22 -21.05 4.53
N PRO A 312 -4.64 -21.42 3.30
CA PRO A 312 -6.04 -21.47 2.94
C PRO A 312 -6.75 -22.71 3.51
N ASN A 313 -8.09 -22.71 3.40
CA ASN A 313 -8.96 -23.89 3.63
C ASN A 313 -8.79 -24.54 5.02
N ILE A 314 -8.73 -23.71 6.06
CA ILE A 314 -8.72 -24.16 7.45
C ILE A 314 -10.16 -24.42 7.90
N HIS A 315 -10.42 -25.66 8.33
CA HIS A 315 -11.67 -26.07 8.93
C HIS A 315 -11.45 -26.58 10.36
N VAL A 316 -12.23 -26.06 11.31
CA VAL A 316 -12.32 -26.56 12.68
C VAL A 316 -13.77 -26.91 12.97
N ALA A 317 -14.03 -28.11 13.48
CA ALA A 317 -15.35 -28.51 13.96
C ALA A 317 -15.20 -29.53 15.11
N ASN A 318 -16.08 -29.44 16.12
CA ASN A 318 -16.09 -30.34 17.28
C ASN A 318 -14.72 -30.43 17.99
N GLY A 319 -14.01 -29.31 18.12
CA GLY A 319 -12.68 -29.25 18.70
C GLY A 319 -11.56 -29.94 17.88
N VAL A 320 -11.83 -30.31 16.63
CA VAL A 320 -10.86 -30.94 15.72
C VAL A 320 -10.58 -30.01 14.55
N GLY A 321 -9.31 -29.83 14.21
CA GLY A 321 -8.88 -29.03 13.07
C GLY A 321 -7.40 -29.27 12.76
N PRO A 322 -6.84 -28.58 11.76
CA PRO A 322 -5.43 -28.71 11.41
C PRO A 322 -4.51 -28.14 12.49
N THR A 323 -3.23 -28.47 12.36
CA THR A 323 -2.16 -27.95 13.19
C THR A 323 -1.23 -27.12 12.31
N ILE A 324 -1.02 -25.86 12.66
CA ILE A 324 0.02 -25.03 12.04
C ILE A 324 1.33 -25.41 12.71
N VAL A 325 2.33 -25.82 11.94
CA VAL A 325 3.66 -26.14 12.44
C VAL A 325 4.59 -25.03 12.00
N LEU A 326 5.17 -24.36 13.00
CA LEU A 326 6.21 -23.36 12.80
C LEU A 326 7.56 -23.98 13.12
N ARG A 327 8.55 -23.75 12.26
CA ARG A 327 9.92 -24.20 12.47
C ARG A 327 10.88 -23.06 12.25
N ASN A 328 11.62 -22.70 13.28
CA ASN A 328 12.76 -21.80 13.14
C ASN A 328 13.88 -22.56 12.44
N THR A 329 14.38 -22.04 11.31
CA THR A 329 15.48 -22.65 10.55
C THR A 329 16.82 -22.00 10.84
N THR A 330 16.85 -21.06 11.79
CA THR A 330 17.98 -20.17 12.06
C THR A 330 18.50 -20.32 13.49
N SER A 331 19.67 -19.73 13.72
CA SER A 331 20.26 -19.60 15.06
C SER A 331 19.70 -18.43 15.88
N GLN A 332 18.78 -17.63 15.31
CA GLN A 332 18.23 -16.45 15.97
C GLN A 332 16.91 -16.78 16.67
N THR A 333 16.53 -16.01 17.68
CA THR A 333 15.16 -16.07 18.21
C THR A 333 14.22 -15.40 17.22
N LEU A 334 13.19 -16.14 16.78
CA LEU A 334 12.20 -15.68 15.83
C LEU A 334 10.82 -15.58 16.50
N ALA A 335 9.87 -14.98 15.80
CA ALA A 335 8.49 -14.92 16.26
C ALA A 335 7.51 -14.94 15.08
N ALA A 336 6.25 -15.21 15.40
CA ALA A 336 5.15 -15.15 14.46
C ALA A 336 3.89 -14.64 15.18
N ASP A 337 2.99 -14.00 14.43
CA ASP A 337 1.63 -13.72 14.86
C ASP A 337 0.69 -14.40 13.87
N VAL A 338 -0.24 -15.21 14.38
CA VAL A 338 -1.16 -16.02 13.58
C VAL A 338 -2.56 -15.45 13.72
N VAL A 339 -3.09 -14.89 12.63
CA VAL A 339 -4.49 -14.41 12.55
C VAL A 339 -5.32 -15.42 11.80
N LEU A 340 -6.50 -15.73 12.31
CA LEU A 340 -7.53 -16.50 11.63
C LEU A 340 -8.58 -15.54 11.06
N TYR A 341 -8.87 -15.68 9.77
CA TYR A 341 -9.88 -14.92 9.05
C TYR A 341 -10.97 -15.85 8.56
N ASN A 342 -12.21 -15.36 8.53
CA ASN A 342 -13.33 -16.07 7.92
C ASN A 342 -13.18 -16.11 6.39
N GLU A 343 -13.98 -16.95 5.73
CA GLU A 343 -14.03 -17.03 4.25
C GLU A 343 -14.43 -15.71 3.57
N ASP A 344 -15.14 -14.83 4.28
CA ASP A 344 -15.52 -13.49 3.82
C ASP A 344 -14.43 -12.42 4.06
N HIS A 345 -13.23 -12.86 4.45
CA HIS A 345 -12.05 -12.05 4.75
C HIS A 345 -12.18 -11.16 5.99
N SER A 346 -13.25 -11.32 6.79
CA SER A 346 -13.37 -10.63 8.07
C SER A 346 -12.45 -11.26 9.12
N PHE A 347 -11.84 -10.41 9.95
CA PHE A 347 -11.08 -10.86 11.11
C PHE A 347 -11.96 -11.74 12.01
N ASN A 348 -11.45 -12.91 12.39
CA ASN A 348 -12.11 -13.79 13.35
C ASN A 348 -11.44 -13.72 14.72
N THR A 349 -10.21 -14.25 14.83
CA THR A 349 -9.48 -14.31 16.10
C THR A 349 -7.99 -14.47 15.87
N TRP A 350 -7.20 -14.23 16.91
CA TRP A 350 -5.79 -14.59 16.94
C TRP A 350 -5.62 -16.01 17.46
N TRP A 351 -4.68 -16.76 16.90
CA TRP A 351 -4.11 -17.90 17.63
C TRP A 351 -3.01 -17.36 18.54
N LEU A 352 -3.35 -17.15 19.81
CA LEU A 352 -2.40 -16.69 20.82
C LEU A 352 -1.79 -17.89 21.55
N GLY A 353 -0.47 -17.83 21.82
CA GLY A 353 0.23 -18.86 22.59
C GLY A 353 -0.29 -18.97 24.04
N ALA A 354 0.13 -20.00 24.77
CA ALA A 354 -0.07 -19.98 26.23
C ALA A 354 0.89 -18.92 26.84
N PRO A 355 0.46 -18.16 27.87
CA PRO A 355 1.37 -17.26 28.57
C PRO A 355 2.53 -18.08 29.19
N GLU A 356 3.77 -17.72 28.85
CA GLU A 356 4.99 -18.37 29.36
C GLU A 356 5.64 -17.48 30.44
N PRO A 357 5.85 -17.98 31.68
CA PRO A 357 6.57 -17.23 32.71
C PRO A 357 7.97 -16.80 32.24
N PRO A 358 8.45 -15.56 32.51
CA PRO A 358 7.86 -14.53 33.37
C PRO A 358 6.87 -13.58 32.66
N TYR A 359 6.55 -13.81 31.40
CA TYR A 359 5.80 -12.87 30.58
C TYR A 359 4.29 -13.15 30.65
N PRO A 360 3.47 -12.19 31.10
CA PRO A 360 2.05 -12.40 31.29
C PRO A 360 1.24 -12.38 29.97
N TYR A 361 1.87 -12.05 28.83
CA TYR A 361 1.18 -11.86 27.55
C TYR A 361 1.37 -13.06 26.62
N PRO A 362 0.31 -13.51 25.93
CA PRO A 362 0.41 -14.62 25.01
C PRO A 362 0.94 -14.13 23.65
N TYR A 363 2.13 -14.59 23.27
CA TYR A 363 2.75 -14.38 21.96
C TYR A 363 3.44 -15.66 21.48
N ILE A 364 3.80 -15.74 20.19
CA ILE A 364 4.51 -16.90 19.65
C ILE A 364 5.96 -16.50 19.41
N ARG A 365 6.86 -17.01 20.26
CA ARG A 365 8.31 -16.89 20.12
C ARG A 365 8.90 -18.27 19.88
N LEU A 366 9.91 -18.37 19.04
CA LEU A 366 10.61 -19.59 18.69
C LEU A 366 12.09 -19.44 19.05
N SER A 367 12.57 -20.32 19.91
CA SER A 367 13.99 -20.48 20.19
C SER A 367 14.74 -20.92 18.92
N PRO A 368 16.06 -20.72 18.85
CA PRO A 368 16.87 -21.21 17.73
C PRO A 368 16.57 -22.67 17.41
N TYR A 369 16.29 -22.96 16.13
CA TYR A 369 15.95 -24.30 15.63
C TYR A 369 14.71 -24.99 16.25
N GLU A 370 13.90 -24.26 17.03
CA GLU A 370 12.68 -24.79 17.63
C GLU A 370 11.63 -25.13 16.56
N SER A 371 10.89 -26.22 16.80
CA SER A 371 9.64 -26.50 16.09
C SER A 371 8.47 -26.46 17.07
N ARG A 372 7.43 -25.72 16.72
CA ARG A 372 6.25 -25.51 17.57
C ARG A 372 4.98 -25.85 16.79
N ALA A 373 4.14 -26.69 17.38
CA ALA A 373 2.89 -27.15 16.79
C ALA A 373 1.69 -26.43 17.43
N LEU A 374 0.97 -25.68 16.62
CA LEU A 374 -0.15 -24.83 17.01
C LEU A 374 -1.46 -25.48 16.53
N ARG A 375 -2.14 -26.20 17.42
CA ARG A 375 -3.45 -26.80 17.10
C ARG A 375 -4.47 -25.68 16.91
N VAL A 376 -4.95 -25.48 15.68
CA VAL A 376 -5.84 -24.36 15.36
C VAL A 376 -7.12 -24.41 16.19
N ALA A 377 -7.65 -25.61 16.44
CA ALA A 377 -8.84 -25.81 17.27
C ALA A 377 -8.74 -25.24 18.70
N LYS A 378 -7.54 -24.95 19.21
CA LYS A 378 -7.37 -24.30 20.53
C LYS A 378 -7.72 -22.81 20.55
N ALA A 379 -7.88 -22.17 19.38
CA ALA A 379 -8.34 -20.79 19.31
C ALA A 379 -9.86 -20.65 19.49
N PHE A 380 -10.59 -21.76 19.56
CA PHE A 380 -12.05 -21.81 19.57
C PHE A 380 -12.56 -22.60 20.77
N ASN A 381 -13.80 -22.33 21.19
CA ASN A 381 -14.51 -23.20 22.12
C ASN A 381 -14.82 -24.56 21.45
N SER A 382 -14.98 -25.63 22.24
CA SER A 382 -15.10 -26.99 21.71
C SER A 382 -16.31 -27.24 20.81
N ASP A 383 -17.35 -26.42 20.95
CA ASP A 383 -18.62 -26.45 20.20
C ASP A 383 -18.62 -25.48 19.00
N GLU A 384 -17.63 -24.60 18.89
CA GLU A 384 -17.52 -23.68 17.78
C GLU A 384 -17.02 -24.37 16.51
N THR A 385 -17.51 -23.88 15.36
CA THR A 385 -17.06 -24.29 14.03
C THR A 385 -16.44 -23.08 13.35
N PHE A 386 -15.31 -23.29 12.68
CA PHE A 386 -14.61 -22.26 11.92
C PHE A 386 -14.30 -22.76 10.51
N ASN A 387 -14.57 -21.90 9.53
CA ASN A 387 -14.17 -22.05 8.14
C ASN A 387 -13.46 -20.77 7.71
N GLY A 388 -12.28 -20.89 7.13
CA GLY A 388 -11.54 -19.73 6.64
C GLY A 388 -10.09 -20.04 6.37
N TYR A 389 -9.22 -19.09 6.69
CA TYR A 389 -7.79 -19.19 6.41
C TYR A 389 -6.97 -18.56 7.54
N ALA A 390 -5.67 -18.86 7.58
CA ALA A 390 -4.73 -18.16 8.44
C ALA A 390 -3.86 -17.22 7.62
N CYS A 391 -3.66 -16.02 8.13
CA CYS A 391 -2.59 -15.13 7.68
C CYS A 391 -1.60 -14.98 8.83
N ILE A 392 -0.33 -15.27 8.54
CA ILE A 392 0.72 -15.37 9.54
C ILE A 392 1.78 -14.35 9.20
N SER A 393 1.96 -13.34 10.05
CA SER A 393 3.13 -12.48 9.99
C SER A 393 4.26 -13.18 10.73
N ALA A 394 5.31 -13.60 10.05
CA ALA A 394 6.42 -14.34 10.64
C ALA A 394 7.76 -13.65 10.35
N SER A 395 8.72 -13.83 11.24
CA SER A 395 10.11 -13.46 10.96
C SER A 395 10.64 -14.31 9.80
N GLU A 396 11.38 -13.73 8.87
CA GLU A 396 12.14 -14.50 7.88
C GLU A 396 13.00 -15.57 8.58
N GLY A 397 13.01 -16.78 8.01
CA GLY A 397 13.61 -17.95 8.64
C GLY A 397 12.65 -18.82 9.45
N VAL A 398 11.36 -18.43 9.59
CA VAL A 398 10.32 -19.35 10.05
C VAL A 398 9.74 -20.11 8.85
N GLU A 399 9.94 -21.41 8.82
CA GLU A 399 9.17 -22.32 7.97
C GLU A 399 7.77 -22.52 8.56
N VAL A 400 6.75 -22.41 7.72
CA VAL A 400 5.34 -22.53 8.12
C VAL A 400 4.70 -23.65 7.29
N THR A 401 4.07 -24.61 7.96
CA THR A 401 3.33 -25.69 7.28
C THR A 401 1.99 -25.96 7.95
N LEU A 402 1.01 -26.39 7.16
CA LEU A 402 -0.30 -26.80 7.66
C LEU A 402 -0.40 -28.33 7.67
N GLN A 403 -0.40 -28.91 8.86
CA GLN A 403 -0.62 -30.35 9.05
C GLN A 403 -2.12 -30.62 9.26
N LEU A 404 -2.75 -31.24 8.26
CA LEU A 404 -4.14 -31.69 8.38
C LEU A 404 -4.27 -32.78 9.46
N PRO A 405 -5.40 -32.85 10.19
CA PRO A 405 -5.59 -33.92 11.17
C PRO A 405 -5.64 -35.29 10.46
N PRO A 406 -5.31 -36.38 11.18
CA PRO A 406 -5.37 -37.72 10.63
C PRO A 406 -6.82 -38.10 10.34
N TYR A 407 -7.28 -37.88 9.10
CA TYR A 407 -8.57 -38.40 8.63
C TYR A 407 -8.40 -39.88 8.24
N PRO A 408 -9.26 -40.80 8.70
CA PRO A 408 -9.12 -42.24 8.45
C PRO A 408 -9.31 -42.69 6.98
N HIS A 409 -9.54 -41.77 6.05
CA HIS A 409 -9.80 -42.08 4.64
C HIS A 409 -9.17 -41.06 3.67
N LYS A 410 -7.84 -41.05 3.53
CA LYS A 410 -7.18 -40.32 2.43
C LYS A 410 -6.78 -41.27 1.31
N VAL A 411 -7.28 -40.98 0.11
CA VAL A 411 -6.72 -41.49 -1.15
C VAL A 411 -5.60 -40.53 -1.55
N PHE A 412 -4.36 -41.01 -1.57
CA PHE A 412 -3.28 -40.29 -2.23
C PHE A 412 -3.42 -40.53 -3.74
N LEU A 413 -3.73 -39.48 -4.50
CA LEU A 413 -3.54 -39.52 -5.95
C LEU A 413 -2.04 -39.39 -6.21
N PRO A 414 -1.37 -40.40 -6.79
CA PRO A 414 0.01 -40.23 -7.21
C PRO A 414 0.05 -39.16 -8.30
N LEU A 415 0.88 -38.13 -8.10
CA LEU A 415 1.19 -37.19 -9.17
C LEU A 415 2.02 -37.92 -10.22
N ALA A 416 1.36 -38.42 -11.27
CA ALA A 416 2.02 -39.02 -12.41
C ALA A 416 2.53 -37.90 -13.33
N LEU A 417 3.75 -37.44 -13.10
CA LEU A 417 4.46 -36.60 -14.08
C LEU A 417 4.89 -37.50 -15.24
N LYS A 418 4.27 -37.31 -16.41
CA LYS A 418 4.83 -37.85 -17.66
C LYS A 418 6.17 -37.14 -17.90
N ASN A 419 7.27 -37.85 -17.68
CA ASN A 419 8.57 -37.42 -18.19
C ASN A 419 8.50 -37.41 -19.71
N TYR A 420 8.28 -36.23 -20.30
CA TYR A 420 8.63 -36.01 -21.69
C TYR A 420 10.15 -36.10 -21.79
N SER A 421 10.65 -36.91 -22.72
CA SER A 421 12.08 -37.11 -22.99
C SER A 421 12.78 -35.87 -23.59
N GLY A 422 12.15 -34.69 -23.54
CA GLY A 422 12.70 -33.43 -24.05
C GLY A 422 13.39 -32.62 -22.95
N ASN A 423 14.35 -31.79 -23.34
CA ASN A 423 14.97 -30.83 -22.44
C ASN A 423 13.98 -29.68 -22.19
N CYS A 424 13.24 -29.72 -21.07
CA CYS A 424 12.26 -28.70 -20.71
C CYS A 424 12.79 -27.76 -19.63
N TYR A 425 12.55 -26.46 -19.78
CA TYR A 425 12.92 -25.43 -18.78
C TYR A 425 11.84 -24.34 -18.69
N ASN A 426 11.81 -23.63 -17.56
CA ASN A 426 10.95 -22.46 -17.38
C ASN A 426 11.70 -21.20 -17.86
N GLU A 427 11.14 -20.51 -18.84
CA GLU A 427 11.69 -19.26 -19.40
C GLU A 427 11.41 -18.04 -18.50
N VAL A 428 10.34 -18.08 -17.70
CA VAL A 428 9.99 -16.99 -16.77
C VAL A 428 10.82 -17.11 -15.49
N GLN A 429 11.47 -16.01 -15.12
CA GLN A 429 12.21 -15.88 -13.86
C GLN A 429 11.34 -15.18 -12.81
N ASN A 430 11.46 -15.58 -11.55
CA ASN A 430 10.75 -14.99 -10.42
C ASN A 430 9.24 -14.83 -10.69
N GLY A 431 8.61 -15.89 -11.23
CA GLY A 431 7.20 -15.87 -11.61
C GLY A 431 6.22 -15.84 -10.45
N GLY A 432 6.66 -16.23 -9.25
CA GLY A 432 5.92 -16.05 -7.99
C GLY A 432 6.28 -14.76 -7.25
N PHE A 433 7.08 -13.86 -7.84
CA PHE A 433 7.37 -12.53 -7.28
C PHE A 433 8.07 -12.48 -5.90
N GLU A 434 8.72 -13.57 -5.49
CA GLU A 434 9.35 -13.72 -4.17
C GLU A 434 10.70 -13.00 -4.02
N GLU A 435 11.36 -12.67 -5.13
CA GLU A 435 12.62 -11.93 -5.12
C GLU A 435 12.44 -10.45 -5.40
N PHE A 436 13.03 -9.59 -4.57
CA PHE A 436 12.99 -8.13 -4.74
C PHE A 436 14.39 -7.52 -4.89
N VAL A 437 14.46 -6.43 -5.65
CA VAL A 437 15.62 -5.52 -5.73
C VAL A 437 15.09 -4.10 -5.68
N ASP A 438 15.66 -3.27 -4.79
CA ASP A 438 15.28 -1.87 -4.62
C ASP A 438 13.76 -1.67 -4.45
N GLY A 439 13.10 -2.58 -3.73
CA GLY A 439 11.66 -2.53 -3.44
C GLY A 439 10.75 -2.96 -4.61
N LYS A 440 11.30 -3.54 -5.68
CA LYS A 440 10.55 -4.02 -6.86
C LYS A 440 10.82 -5.50 -7.14
N PRO A 441 9.88 -6.24 -7.74
CA PRO A 441 10.09 -7.64 -8.10
C PRO A 441 11.24 -7.79 -9.10
N ARG A 442 12.25 -8.57 -8.74
CA ARG A 442 13.44 -8.82 -9.55
C ARG A 442 13.05 -9.48 -10.88
N TYR A 443 13.77 -9.12 -11.96
CA TYR A 443 13.55 -9.55 -13.35
C TYR A 443 12.31 -8.98 -14.04
N TRP A 444 11.39 -8.38 -13.29
CA TRP A 444 10.21 -7.72 -13.84
C TRP A 444 10.43 -6.21 -13.98
N THR A 445 10.01 -5.67 -15.11
CA THR A 445 9.90 -4.22 -15.30
C THR A 445 8.54 -3.76 -14.85
N VAL A 446 8.53 -2.76 -13.96
CA VAL A 446 7.33 -2.19 -13.34
C VAL A 446 7.10 -0.77 -13.84
N SER A 447 5.85 -0.45 -14.17
CA SER A 447 5.36 0.91 -14.38
C SER A 447 4.00 1.05 -13.70
N SER A 448 3.81 2.10 -12.91
CA SER A 448 2.55 2.38 -12.21
C SER A 448 2.34 3.89 -12.14
N THR A 449 1.11 4.35 -12.41
CA THR A 449 0.76 5.78 -12.36
C THR A 449 1.03 6.38 -10.99
N ASP A 450 0.76 5.64 -9.92
CA ASP A 450 0.90 6.12 -8.54
C ASP A 450 2.15 5.54 -7.83
N GLY A 451 3.08 4.97 -8.59
CA GLY A 451 4.40 4.55 -8.09
C GLY A 451 4.40 3.28 -7.24
N TYR A 452 3.42 2.39 -7.41
CA TYR A 452 3.39 1.09 -6.73
C TYR A 452 4.43 0.10 -7.28
N PRO A 453 4.95 -0.84 -6.46
CA PRO A 453 5.89 -1.87 -6.90
C PRO A 453 5.22 -2.98 -7.73
N LEU A 454 3.89 -3.04 -7.71
CA LEU A 454 3.04 -4.04 -8.38
C LEU A 454 3.25 -5.50 -7.95
N ALA A 455 4.07 -5.73 -6.92
CA ALA A 455 4.11 -6.98 -6.17
C ALA A 455 4.23 -6.66 -4.68
N ASP A 456 3.40 -7.27 -3.86
CA ASP A 456 3.33 -7.05 -2.42
C ASP A 456 2.68 -8.24 -1.69
N GLY A 457 2.57 -8.15 -0.36
CA GLY A 457 2.01 -9.19 0.49
C GLY A 457 0.49 -9.06 0.70
N ASN A 458 -0.23 -8.30 -0.12
CA ASN A 458 -1.68 -8.12 0.06
C ASN A 458 -2.47 -9.40 -0.11
N TRP A 459 -2.23 -10.09 -1.22
CA TRP A 459 -2.90 -11.33 -1.58
C TRP A 459 -2.11 -12.05 -2.65
N PHE A 460 -1.91 -13.35 -2.46
CA PHE A 460 -1.08 -14.20 -3.30
C PHE A 460 -1.57 -15.65 -3.25
N ALA A 461 -1.21 -16.44 -4.25
CA ALA A 461 -1.60 -17.84 -4.38
C ALA A 461 -0.63 -18.75 -3.61
N SER A 462 0.66 -18.45 -3.66
CA SER A 462 1.70 -19.21 -2.97
C SER A 462 2.84 -18.30 -2.48
N GLY A 463 3.75 -18.83 -1.66
CA GLY A 463 4.88 -18.05 -1.15
C GLY A 463 4.51 -16.97 -0.13
N HIS A 464 5.01 -15.75 -0.34
CA HIS A 464 4.86 -14.59 0.53
C HIS A 464 4.37 -13.33 -0.18
N TYR A 465 4.49 -13.30 -1.51
CA TYR A 465 4.22 -12.14 -2.35
C TYR A 465 3.46 -12.55 -3.61
N GLY A 466 2.72 -11.62 -4.19
CA GLY A 466 2.06 -11.82 -5.47
C GLY A 466 1.97 -10.49 -6.21
N ALA A 467 1.75 -10.54 -7.52
CA ALA A 467 1.50 -9.32 -8.26
C ALA A 467 0.14 -8.75 -7.85
N TYR A 468 0.09 -7.44 -7.61
CA TYR A 468 -1.13 -6.70 -7.35
C TYR A 468 -1.17 -5.48 -8.28
N MET A 469 -2.14 -5.46 -9.18
CA MET A 469 -2.34 -4.44 -10.21
C MET A 469 -3.76 -3.87 -10.15
N GLY A 470 -3.93 -2.60 -10.53
CA GLY A 470 -5.17 -1.89 -10.31
C GLY A 470 -5.37 -1.60 -8.81
N GLY A 471 -6.63 -1.61 -8.35
CA GLY A 471 -6.99 -1.38 -6.95
C GLY A 471 -6.97 0.10 -6.51
N TYR A 472 -6.87 1.02 -7.46
CA TYR A 472 -7.00 2.46 -7.28
C TYR A 472 -7.52 3.11 -8.57
N ASP A 473 -8.05 4.32 -8.48
CA ASP A 473 -8.63 5.05 -9.63
C ASP A 473 -7.53 5.47 -10.64
N TYR A 474 -7.85 5.38 -11.94
CA TYR A 474 -6.97 5.69 -13.07
C TYR A 474 -5.64 4.94 -13.05
N ALA A 475 -5.66 3.68 -12.61
CA ALA A 475 -4.51 2.82 -12.70
C ALA A 475 -4.11 2.63 -14.16
N ASN A 476 -2.80 2.71 -14.41
CA ASN A 476 -2.17 2.30 -15.66
C ASN A 476 -0.90 1.55 -15.25
N ASP A 477 -1.13 0.31 -14.85
CA ASP A 477 -0.12 -0.56 -14.27
C ASP A 477 0.40 -1.52 -15.33
N VAL A 478 1.72 -1.65 -15.44
CA VAL A 478 2.39 -2.57 -16.36
C VAL A 478 3.45 -3.35 -15.61
N LEU A 479 3.33 -4.68 -15.66
CA LEU A 479 4.29 -5.63 -15.12
C LEU A 479 4.72 -6.56 -16.25
N ARG A 480 6.00 -6.49 -16.66
CA ARG A 480 6.46 -7.21 -17.85
C ARG A 480 7.86 -7.80 -17.72
N GLN A 481 8.08 -8.94 -18.38
CA GLN A 481 9.36 -9.63 -18.45
C GLN A 481 9.73 -9.95 -19.90
N TYR A 482 11.02 -9.90 -20.21
CA TYR A 482 11.54 -10.40 -21.48
C TYR A 482 11.46 -11.93 -21.51
N ILE A 483 11.01 -12.49 -22.63
CA ILE A 483 11.01 -13.93 -22.88
C ILE A 483 11.55 -14.21 -24.28
N TYR A 484 12.21 -15.35 -24.46
CA TYR A 484 12.61 -15.87 -25.75
C TYR A 484 12.04 -17.26 -25.97
N ILE A 485 11.37 -17.47 -27.10
CA ILE A 485 10.87 -18.79 -27.50
C ILE A 485 11.76 -19.28 -28.65
N PRO A 486 12.58 -20.33 -28.46
CA PRO A 486 13.43 -20.86 -29.51
C PRO A 486 12.65 -21.33 -30.74
N ASN A 487 13.26 -21.24 -31.92
CA ASN A 487 12.64 -21.70 -33.18
C ASN A 487 12.44 -23.22 -33.24
N ASP A 488 13.22 -23.98 -32.48
CA ASP A 488 13.17 -25.44 -32.36
C ASP A 488 12.35 -25.89 -31.14
N ALA A 489 11.56 -25.01 -30.51
CA ALA A 489 10.67 -25.39 -29.41
C ALA A 489 9.63 -26.43 -29.88
N LEU A 490 9.53 -27.55 -29.17
CA LEU A 490 8.49 -28.57 -29.35
C LEU A 490 7.18 -28.16 -28.68
N SER A 491 7.26 -27.38 -27.60
CA SER A 491 6.13 -26.78 -26.90
C SER A 491 6.59 -25.52 -26.16
N ALA A 492 5.65 -24.59 -25.92
CA ALA A 492 5.86 -23.43 -25.09
C ALA A 492 4.56 -23.09 -24.36
N ASN A 493 4.38 -23.57 -23.13
CA ASN A 493 3.13 -23.43 -22.39
C ASN A 493 3.27 -22.39 -21.27
N LEU A 494 2.55 -21.28 -21.40
CA LEU A 494 2.41 -20.26 -20.35
C LEU A 494 1.31 -20.70 -19.38
N THR A 495 1.58 -20.67 -18.08
CA THR A 495 0.59 -20.83 -17.00
C THR A 495 0.76 -19.75 -15.95
N PHE A 496 -0.32 -19.36 -15.29
CA PHE A 496 -0.30 -18.51 -14.09
C PHE A 496 -1.62 -18.63 -13.34
N PHE A 497 -1.61 -18.25 -12.06
CA PHE A 497 -2.83 -18.01 -11.29
C PHE A 497 -3.26 -16.56 -11.41
N TRP A 498 -4.57 -16.33 -11.44
CA TRP A 498 -5.14 -14.99 -11.32
C TRP A 498 -6.32 -14.96 -10.35
N TYR A 499 -6.53 -13.81 -9.72
CA TYR A 499 -7.64 -13.54 -8.82
C TYR A 499 -8.13 -12.11 -9.03
N MET A 500 -9.43 -11.88 -8.88
CA MET A 500 -10.01 -10.56 -9.05
C MET A 500 -11.00 -10.23 -7.93
N GLN A 501 -10.90 -9.00 -7.45
CA GLN A 501 -11.87 -8.33 -6.58
C GLN A 501 -12.23 -6.99 -7.19
N SER A 502 -13.49 -6.59 -7.05
CA SER A 502 -13.96 -5.35 -7.64
C SER A 502 -15.06 -4.73 -6.80
N GLN A 503 -15.04 -3.40 -6.74
CA GLN A 503 -16.10 -2.59 -6.13
C GLN A 503 -17.18 -2.21 -7.14
N GLU A 504 -16.90 -2.37 -8.44
CA GLU A 504 -17.90 -2.18 -9.48
C GLU A 504 -19.07 -3.14 -9.28
N PRO A 505 -20.33 -2.68 -9.38
CA PRO A 505 -21.47 -3.59 -9.29
C PRO A 505 -21.51 -4.57 -10.48
N THR A 506 -21.98 -5.79 -10.23
CA THR A 506 -21.94 -6.93 -11.18
C THR A 506 -22.91 -6.81 -12.37
N HIS A 507 -23.70 -5.74 -12.47
CA HIS A 507 -24.67 -5.52 -13.55
C HIS A 507 -24.26 -4.43 -14.54
N TYR A 508 -23.11 -3.78 -14.31
CA TYR A 508 -22.57 -2.79 -15.23
C TYR A 508 -21.70 -3.41 -16.33
N PRO A 509 -21.39 -2.65 -17.40
CA PRO A 509 -20.37 -3.03 -18.36
C PRO A 509 -18.99 -3.28 -17.72
N ALA A 510 -18.07 -3.84 -18.51
CA ALA A 510 -16.67 -3.88 -18.14
C ALA A 510 -16.06 -2.47 -18.24
N TYR A 511 -15.44 -2.01 -17.16
CA TYR A 511 -14.78 -0.69 -17.06
C TYR A 511 -13.29 -0.82 -16.76
N ASP A 512 -12.95 -1.78 -15.90
CA ASP A 512 -11.58 -2.08 -15.52
C ASP A 512 -11.12 -3.36 -16.18
N PHE A 513 -9.86 -3.39 -16.63
CA PHE A 513 -9.32 -4.50 -17.42
C PHE A 513 -7.93 -4.91 -16.93
N LEU A 514 -7.65 -6.20 -17.03
CA LEU A 514 -6.29 -6.76 -17.01
C LEU A 514 -6.06 -7.48 -18.34
N TYR A 515 -5.10 -6.96 -19.12
CA TYR A 515 -4.68 -7.57 -20.38
C TYR A 515 -3.44 -8.43 -20.17
N ILE A 516 -3.47 -9.63 -20.74
CA ILE A 516 -2.32 -10.53 -20.82
C ILE A 516 -1.83 -10.51 -22.26
N ARG A 517 -0.67 -9.89 -22.50
CA ARG A 517 -0.20 -9.51 -23.83
C ARG A 517 1.22 -9.97 -24.11
N LEU A 518 1.46 -10.25 -25.38
CA LEU A 518 2.80 -10.34 -25.96
C LEU A 518 3.07 -9.06 -26.73
N ARG A 519 4.20 -8.42 -26.42
CA ARG A 519 4.70 -7.25 -27.14
C ARG A 519 6.07 -7.52 -27.72
N ASP A 520 6.41 -6.85 -28.81
CA ASP A 520 7.78 -6.88 -29.34
C ASP A 520 8.73 -6.04 -28.44
N LEU A 521 10.02 -6.04 -28.80
CA LEU A 521 11.04 -5.26 -28.09
C LEU A 521 10.90 -3.73 -28.33
N GLY A 522 10.15 -3.30 -29.35
CA GLY A 522 9.76 -1.91 -29.57
C GLY A 522 8.56 -1.47 -28.72
N GLY A 523 7.81 -2.41 -28.13
CA GLY A 523 6.60 -2.17 -27.36
C GLY A 523 5.30 -2.30 -28.17
N ASN A 524 5.37 -2.66 -29.45
CA ASN A 524 4.17 -2.89 -30.27
C ASN A 524 3.47 -4.17 -29.82
N LEU A 525 2.14 -4.17 -29.89
CA LEU A 525 1.33 -5.34 -29.59
C LEU A 525 1.56 -6.43 -30.66
N VAL A 526 1.95 -7.62 -30.22
CA VAL A 526 2.05 -8.82 -31.06
C VAL A 526 0.78 -9.65 -30.92
N ALA A 527 0.34 -9.89 -29.68
CA ALA A 527 -0.89 -10.62 -29.40
C ALA A 527 -1.49 -10.22 -28.04
N THR A 528 -2.82 -10.30 -27.94
CA THR A 528 -3.52 -10.34 -26.64
C THR A 528 -3.91 -11.78 -26.39
N LEU A 529 -3.30 -12.41 -25.40
CA LEU A 529 -3.57 -13.79 -25.00
C LEU A 529 -4.90 -13.89 -24.26
N ASP A 530 -5.19 -12.92 -23.41
CA ASP A 530 -6.46 -12.83 -22.69
C ASP A 530 -6.78 -11.39 -22.21
N THR A 531 -8.04 -11.17 -21.86
CA THR A 531 -8.56 -9.94 -21.26
C THR A 531 -9.51 -10.29 -20.13
N LEU A 532 -9.07 -10.02 -18.90
CA LEU A 532 -9.90 -10.10 -17.70
C LEU A 532 -10.49 -8.72 -17.41
N SER A 533 -11.59 -8.66 -16.66
CA SER A 533 -12.23 -7.40 -16.29
C SER A 533 -12.92 -7.48 -14.93
N ASN A 534 -13.51 -6.37 -14.48
CA ASN A 534 -14.42 -6.34 -13.33
C ASN A 534 -15.62 -7.30 -13.44
N GLN A 535 -15.91 -7.85 -14.64
CA GLN A 535 -16.96 -8.84 -14.88
C GLN A 535 -16.47 -10.30 -14.86
N SER A 536 -15.15 -10.53 -14.74
CA SER A 536 -14.59 -11.87 -14.58
C SER A 536 -15.01 -12.50 -13.24
N THR A 537 -14.78 -13.80 -13.06
CA THR A 537 -15.09 -14.49 -11.80
C THR A 537 -14.39 -13.83 -10.61
N ARG A 538 -15.16 -13.43 -9.61
CA ARG A 538 -14.68 -12.73 -8.40
C ARG A 538 -14.36 -13.71 -7.29
N GLY A 539 -13.41 -13.34 -6.42
CA GLY A 539 -13.29 -13.97 -5.10
C GLY A 539 -12.64 -15.36 -5.08
N ILE A 540 -12.07 -15.82 -6.20
CA ILE A 540 -11.49 -17.16 -6.31
C ILE A 540 -10.26 -17.16 -7.22
N TRP A 541 -9.23 -17.92 -6.84
CA TRP A 541 -8.05 -18.13 -7.68
C TRP A 541 -8.41 -19.03 -8.87
N GLN A 542 -7.99 -18.63 -10.07
CA GLN A 542 -8.19 -19.34 -11.32
C GLN A 542 -6.84 -19.62 -11.96
N THR A 543 -6.69 -20.76 -12.64
CA THR A 543 -5.48 -21.08 -13.41
C THR A 543 -5.73 -20.76 -14.88
N ALA A 544 -4.82 -20.01 -15.50
CA ALA A 544 -4.81 -19.74 -16.93
C ALA A 544 -3.70 -20.55 -17.63
N MET A 545 -3.93 -20.94 -18.88
CA MET A 545 -2.97 -21.70 -19.69
C MET A 545 -3.06 -21.28 -21.17
N TYR A 546 -1.92 -20.98 -21.80
CA TYR A 546 -1.85 -20.61 -23.21
C TYR A 546 -0.66 -21.29 -23.91
N ASP A 547 -0.88 -21.75 -25.14
CA ASP A 547 0.19 -22.25 -26.01
C ASP A 547 0.82 -21.09 -26.78
N LEU A 548 2.12 -20.89 -26.55
CA LEU A 548 2.94 -19.87 -27.19
C LEU A 548 3.84 -20.44 -28.29
N SER A 549 3.70 -21.72 -28.65
CA SER A 549 4.43 -22.32 -29.77
C SER A 549 4.26 -21.57 -31.12
N PRO A 550 3.13 -20.89 -31.43
CA PRO A 550 3.03 -20.08 -32.64
C PRO A 550 4.01 -18.90 -32.70
N TYR A 551 4.62 -18.53 -31.57
CA TYR A 551 5.58 -17.43 -31.47
C TYR A 551 7.04 -17.93 -31.42
N ALA A 552 7.29 -19.19 -31.75
CA ALA A 552 8.63 -19.76 -31.82
C ALA A 552 9.55 -18.94 -32.75
N GLY A 553 10.80 -18.76 -32.32
CA GLY A 553 11.82 -17.95 -32.96
C GLY A 553 11.76 -16.45 -32.62
N GLN A 554 10.89 -16.02 -31.70
CA GLN A 554 10.71 -14.61 -31.36
C GLN A 554 11.24 -14.27 -29.95
N SER A 555 11.82 -13.07 -29.85
CA SER A 555 12.08 -12.38 -28.59
C SER A 555 10.94 -11.41 -28.29
N LEU A 556 10.26 -11.61 -27.17
CA LEU A 556 9.04 -10.91 -26.83
C LEU A 556 9.10 -10.34 -25.40
N ARG A 557 8.11 -9.53 -25.06
CA ARG A 557 7.77 -9.16 -23.69
C ARG A 557 6.44 -9.78 -23.33
N LEU A 558 6.43 -10.65 -22.33
CA LEU A 558 5.21 -11.04 -21.64
C LEU A 558 4.81 -9.88 -20.72
N SER A 559 3.59 -9.38 -20.89
CA SER A 559 3.11 -8.16 -20.25
C SER A 559 1.74 -8.40 -19.63
N PHE A 560 1.64 -8.12 -18.33
CA PHE A 560 0.38 -7.92 -17.63
C PHE A 560 0.14 -6.41 -17.55
N GLU A 561 -1.03 -5.96 -17.97
CA GLU A 561 -1.37 -4.54 -18.10
C GLU A 561 -2.75 -4.29 -17.50
N ALA A 562 -2.82 -3.56 -16.39
CA ALA A 562 -4.09 -3.23 -15.74
C ALA A 562 -4.46 -1.77 -15.94
N GLU A 563 -5.72 -1.55 -16.30
CA GLU A 563 -6.32 -0.24 -16.50
C GLU A 563 -7.60 -0.15 -15.67
N THR A 564 -7.76 0.91 -14.89
CA THR A 564 -9.01 1.21 -14.16
C THR A 564 -9.54 2.58 -14.53
N ASP A 565 -10.84 2.80 -14.29
CA ASP A 565 -11.49 4.08 -14.54
C ASP A 565 -11.46 5.05 -13.33
N VAL A 566 -12.36 6.03 -13.29
CA VAL A 566 -12.42 7.09 -12.28
C VAL A 566 -12.93 6.63 -10.91
N SER A 567 -13.53 5.45 -10.78
CA SER A 567 -14.20 5.04 -9.54
C SER A 567 -14.28 3.51 -9.35
N ASN A 568 -14.67 3.08 -8.15
CA ASN A 568 -14.94 1.68 -7.78
C ASN A 568 -13.86 0.68 -8.26
N PRO A 569 -12.58 0.92 -7.92
CA PRO A 569 -11.48 0.26 -8.59
C PRO A 569 -11.53 -1.26 -8.46
N THR A 570 -11.08 -1.93 -9.52
CA THR A 570 -10.85 -3.37 -9.55
C THR A 570 -9.40 -3.71 -9.26
N SER A 571 -9.22 -4.70 -8.39
CA SER A 571 -7.94 -5.28 -8.00
C SER A 571 -7.74 -6.60 -8.73
N PHE A 572 -6.64 -6.69 -9.48
CA PHE A 572 -6.21 -7.92 -10.13
C PHE A 572 -4.93 -8.44 -9.49
N PHE A 573 -4.92 -9.72 -9.17
CA PHE A 573 -3.76 -10.41 -8.63
C PHE A 573 -3.31 -11.49 -9.59
N VAL A 574 -1.99 -11.63 -9.74
CA VAL A 574 -1.36 -12.65 -10.58
C VAL A 574 -0.24 -13.30 -9.81
N ASP A 575 -0.10 -14.62 -9.93
CA ASP A 575 0.92 -15.38 -9.21
C ASP A 575 1.33 -16.67 -9.93
N ASP A 576 2.45 -17.26 -9.51
CA ASP A 576 3.11 -18.46 -10.08
C ASP A 576 3.16 -18.48 -11.62
N VAL A 577 3.62 -17.37 -12.22
CA VAL A 577 3.79 -17.28 -13.68
C VAL A 577 4.91 -18.22 -14.14
N SER A 578 4.62 -19.10 -15.09
CA SER A 578 5.62 -20.01 -15.67
C SER A 578 5.43 -20.18 -17.17
N LEU A 579 6.52 -20.23 -17.92
CA LEU A 579 6.53 -20.55 -19.34
C LEU A 579 7.43 -21.76 -19.55
N TRP A 580 6.85 -22.96 -19.56
CA TRP A 580 7.60 -24.19 -19.79
C TRP A 580 7.81 -24.41 -21.29
N ILE A 581 9.07 -24.40 -21.71
CA ILE A 581 9.51 -24.64 -23.08
C ILE A 581 10.24 -25.97 -23.13
N CYS A 582 9.81 -26.87 -24.01
CA CYS A 582 10.51 -28.13 -24.26
C CYS A 582 11.20 -28.10 -25.62
N LYS A 583 12.43 -28.59 -25.67
CA LYS A 583 13.25 -28.70 -26.89
C LYS A 583 13.53 -30.16 -27.26
N PRO A 584 13.92 -30.45 -28.52
CA PRO A 584 14.33 -31.78 -28.98
C PRO A 584 15.42 -32.43 -28.12
#